data_AF-X0X8P2-F1
#
_entry.id   AF-X0X8P2-F1
#
_cell.length_a   1.000
_cell.length_b   1.000
_cell.length_c   1.000
_cell.angle_alpha   90.00
_cell.angle_beta   90.00
_cell.angle_gamma   90.00
#
_symmetry.space_group_name_H-M   'P 1'
#
loop_
_entity.id
_entity.type
_entity.pdbx_description
1 polymer ?
#
loop_
_entity_poly.entity_id
_entity_poly.type
_entity_poly.pdbx_seq_one_letter_code
_entity_poly.pdbx_strand_id
1 'polypeptide(L)'
;MSILLVDGSYNAFYRIHATIAWYKFSHPEEKIDDDYNWMENSEFVSKIEKMYFKALEKIIKKHSIDKGNIYFCLDCPRKDIWRMKLMDEYKGTRKNNKNLGNIFQFIYKEIIPKLIMEKKIKKISFNHAEADDIIAVIKKNLRNKNEKQEIIIVANDHDYLQLLDDHTYLYNLKNKLLNDKSSGDSEQDLFLKIVLGDGSDNIKKVFNRCGKKTALKYFNDRELF
;
A
#
# COMPACT_ATOMS: atom_id res chain seq x y z
N MET A 1 -15.54 -17.25 -1.43
CA MET A 1 -15.59 -15.92 -2.05
C MET A 1 -14.34 -15.17 -1.64
N SER A 2 -13.62 -14.56 -2.57
CA SER A 2 -12.39 -13.82 -2.29
C SER A 2 -12.69 -12.46 -1.64
N ILE A 3 -11.82 -12.00 -0.73
CA ILE A 3 -11.87 -10.65 -0.12
C ILE A 3 -10.70 -9.81 -0.64
N LEU A 4 -10.99 -8.60 -1.11
CA LEU A 4 -10.01 -7.64 -1.59
C LEU A 4 -9.74 -6.57 -0.53
N LEU A 5 -8.50 -6.49 -0.08
CA LEU A 5 -7.98 -5.44 0.80
C LEU A 5 -7.04 -4.56 -0.03
N VAL A 6 -7.36 -3.28 -0.17
CA VAL A 6 -6.59 -2.32 -0.95
C VAL A 6 -5.89 -1.36 0.00
N ASP A 7 -4.57 -1.25 -0.09
CA ASP A 7 -3.84 -0.12 0.47
C ASP A 7 -4.23 1.14 -0.34
N GLY A 8 -5.01 2.00 0.30
CA GLY A 8 -5.57 3.18 -0.34
C GLY A 8 -4.52 4.22 -0.71
N SER A 9 -3.48 4.38 0.12
CA SER A 9 -2.39 5.31 -0.17
C SER A 9 -1.54 4.81 -1.33
N TYR A 10 -1.21 3.53 -1.37
CA TYR A 10 -0.55 2.93 -2.52
C TYR A 10 -1.36 3.13 -3.80
N ASN A 11 -2.67 2.86 -3.78
CA ASN A 11 -3.51 3.04 -4.96
C ASN A 11 -3.57 4.50 -5.41
N ALA A 12 -3.67 5.44 -4.48
CA ALA A 12 -3.62 6.87 -4.77
C ALA A 12 -2.27 7.27 -5.38
N PHE A 13 -1.14 6.95 -4.74
CA PHE A 13 0.20 7.28 -5.26
C PHE A 13 0.41 6.73 -6.67
N TYR A 14 0.09 5.44 -6.89
CA TYR A 14 0.23 4.82 -8.20
C TYR A 14 -0.60 5.57 -9.25
N ARG A 15 -1.86 5.87 -8.95
CA ARG A 15 -2.78 6.52 -9.90
C ARG A 15 -2.39 7.96 -10.19
N ILE A 16 -1.91 8.70 -9.19
CA ILE A 16 -1.41 10.06 -9.38
C ILE A 16 -0.21 10.04 -10.32
N HIS A 17 0.85 9.28 -10.00
CA HIS A 17 2.05 9.24 -10.83
C HIS A 17 1.78 8.69 -12.24
N ALA A 18 0.91 7.69 -12.38
CA ALA A 18 0.51 7.18 -13.69
C ALA A 18 -0.26 8.22 -14.52
N THR A 19 -1.10 9.04 -13.89
CA THR A 19 -1.84 10.10 -14.59
C THR A 19 -0.93 11.27 -14.95
N ILE A 20 -0.01 11.66 -14.05
CA ILE A 20 1.01 12.69 -14.33
C ILE A 20 1.88 12.27 -15.51
N ALA A 21 2.38 11.03 -15.50
CA ALA A 21 3.18 10.50 -16.60
C ALA A 21 2.40 10.50 -17.91
N TRP A 22 1.15 10.01 -17.89
CA TRP A 22 0.29 10.06 -19.07
C TRP A 22 0.10 11.49 -19.59
N TYR A 23 -0.16 12.46 -18.72
CA TYR A 23 -0.38 13.83 -19.14
C TYR A 23 0.88 14.43 -19.78
N LYS A 24 2.05 14.23 -19.17
CA LYS A 24 3.35 14.65 -19.73
C LYS A 24 3.64 14.04 -21.11
N PHE A 25 3.21 12.79 -21.34
CA PHE A 25 3.37 12.14 -22.64
C PHE A 25 2.36 12.63 -23.68
N SER A 26 1.15 13.02 -23.26
CA SER A 26 0.11 13.54 -24.16
C SER A 26 0.35 14.99 -24.56
N HIS A 27 1.07 15.76 -23.74
CA HIS A 27 1.35 17.20 -23.94
C HIS A 27 2.86 17.46 -23.87
N PRO A 28 3.67 16.91 -24.80
CA PRO A 28 5.13 17.04 -24.76
C PRO A 28 5.63 18.49 -24.92
N GLU A 29 4.81 19.37 -25.48
CA GLU A 29 5.06 20.81 -25.64
C GLU A 29 4.88 21.61 -24.33
N GLU A 30 4.12 21.08 -23.36
CA GLU A 30 3.89 21.76 -22.09
C GLU A 30 5.07 21.58 -21.14
N LYS A 31 5.61 22.69 -20.64
CA LYS A 31 6.62 22.66 -19.57
C LYS A 31 5.95 22.52 -18.22
N ILE A 32 5.99 21.31 -17.68
CA ILE A 32 5.46 21.00 -16.35
C ILE A 32 6.59 21.03 -15.33
N ASP A 33 6.63 22.08 -14.52
CA ASP A 33 7.53 22.23 -13.39
C ASP A 33 7.03 21.47 -12.14
N ASP A 34 7.80 21.56 -11.05
CA ASP A 34 7.49 20.87 -9.79
C ASP A 34 6.31 21.51 -9.03
N ASP A 35 6.01 22.78 -9.31
CA ASP A 35 4.97 23.57 -8.64
C ASP A 35 3.63 23.56 -9.41
N TYR A 36 3.56 22.85 -10.53
CA TYR A 36 2.35 22.70 -11.35
C TYR A 36 1.13 22.27 -10.54
N ASN A 37 0.08 23.11 -10.58
CA ASN A 37 -1.17 22.86 -9.88
C ASN A 37 -2.08 21.89 -10.67
N TRP A 38 -1.88 20.59 -10.45
CA TRP A 38 -2.66 19.53 -11.08
C TRP A 38 -4.17 19.61 -10.83
N MET A 39 -4.60 20.27 -9.76
CA MET A 39 -6.03 20.36 -9.43
C MET A 39 -6.78 21.42 -10.26
N GLU A 40 -6.07 22.35 -10.89
CA GLU A 40 -6.65 23.31 -11.84
C GLU A 40 -6.73 22.75 -13.26
N ASN A 41 -6.02 21.66 -13.53
CA ASN A 41 -6.06 20.97 -14.81
C ASN A 41 -7.28 20.04 -14.90
N SER A 42 -8.33 20.49 -15.60
CA SER A 42 -9.59 19.76 -15.75
C SER A 42 -9.42 18.41 -16.48
N GLU A 43 -8.49 18.31 -17.44
CA GLU A 43 -8.22 17.07 -18.14
C GLU A 43 -7.55 16.04 -17.21
N PHE A 44 -6.56 16.46 -16.42
CA PHE A 44 -5.92 15.63 -15.42
C PHE A 44 -6.94 15.13 -14.39
N VAL A 45 -7.77 16.03 -13.84
CA VAL A 45 -8.79 15.70 -12.83
C VAL A 45 -9.81 14.69 -13.38
N SER A 46 -10.31 14.93 -14.59
CA SER A 46 -11.21 13.98 -15.29
C SER A 46 -10.54 12.63 -15.52
N LYS A 47 -9.27 12.63 -15.92
CA LYS A 47 -8.52 11.41 -16.18
C LYS A 47 -8.28 10.60 -14.91
N ILE A 48 -7.84 11.22 -13.82
CA ILE A 48 -7.54 10.50 -12.59
C ILE A 48 -8.81 9.87 -12.02
N GLU A 49 -9.94 10.59 -12.04
CA GLU A 49 -11.25 10.07 -11.60
C GLU A 49 -11.64 8.82 -12.39
N LYS A 50 -11.60 8.90 -13.73
CA LYS A 50 -11.92 7.77 -14.62
C LYS A 50 -10.99 6.58 -14.43
N MET A 51 -9.71 6.82 -14.16
CA MET A 51 -8.69 5.79 -14.13
C MET A 51 -8.45 5.21 -12.74
N TYR A 52 -8.93 5.86 -11.68
CA TYR A 52 -8.61 5.51 -10.29
C TYR A 52 -8.94 4.06 -9.95
N PHE A 53 -10.13 3.61 -10.32
CA PHE A 53 -10.61 2.26 -10.02
C PHE A 53 -10.25 1.21 -11.10
N LYS A 54 -9.89 1.66 -12.31
CA LYS A 54 -9.77 0.80 -13.50
C LYS A 54 -8.72 -0.29 -13.39
N ALA A 55 -7.64 -0.06 -12.64
CA ALA A 55 -6.63 -1.08 -12.41
C ALA A 55 -7.13 -2.22 -11.50
N LEU A 56 -7.95 -1.88 -10.50
CA LEU A 56 -8.55 -2.85 -9.59
C LEU A 56 -9.60 -3.71 -10.30
N GLU A 57 -10.31 -3.18 -11.30
CA GLU A 57 -11.30 -3.95 -12.07
C GLU A 57 -10.73 -5.22 -12.70
N LYS A 58 -9.45 -5.20 -13.12
CA LYS A 58 -8.77 -6.39 -13.65
C LYS A 58 -8.56 -7.46 -12.58
N ILE A 59 -8.15 -7.05 -11.36
CA ILE A 59 -7.92 -7.94 -10.22
C ILE A 59 -9.27 -8.49 -9.73
N ILE A 60 -10.27 -7.62 -9.59
CA ILE A 60 -11.64 -7.98 -9.21
C ILE A 60 -12.22 -9.02 -10.16
N LYS A 61 -12.07 -8.81 -11.48
CA LYS A 61 -12.54 -9.77 -12.49
C LYS A 61 -11.76 -11.08 -12.44
N LYS A 62 -10.43 -11.03 -12.31
CA LYS A 62 -9.57 -12.22 -12.27
C LYS A 62 -9.94 -13.17 -11.13
N HIS A 63 -10.32 -12.61 -9.98
CA HIS A 63 -10.60 -13.37 -8.76
C HIS A 63 -12.09 -13.43 -8.39
N SER A 64 -12.98 -13.04 -9.32
CA SER A 64 -14.44 -13.05 -9.13
C SER A 64 -14.87 -12.42 -7.80
N ILE A 65 -14.30 -11.25 -7.48
CA ILE A 65 -14.50 -10.58 -6.20
C ILE A 65 -15.84 -9.86 -6.19
N ASP A 66 -16.70 -10.21 -5.24
CA ASP A 66 -17.97 -9.53 -5.04
C ASP A 66 -17.77 -8.08 -4.61
N LYS A 67 -18.64 -7.18 -5.09
CA LYS A 67 -18.60 -5.75 -4.75
C LYS A 67 -18.56 -5.48 -3.24
N GLY A 68 -19.31 -6.28 -2.46
CA GLY A 68 -19.36 -6.16 -1.00
C GLY A 68 -18.10 -6.64 -0.26
N ASN A 69 -17.15 -7.24 -0.96
CA ASN A 69 -15.91 -7.81 -0.41
C ASN A 69 -14.68 -6.97 -0.76
N ILE A 70 -14.87 -5.69 -1.11
CA ILE A 70 -13.79 -4.76 -1.47
C ILE A 70 -13.64 -3.72 -0.36
N TYR A 71 -12.47 -3.66 0.26
CA TYR A 71 -12.16 -2.78 1.38
C TYR A 71 -10.93 -1.93 1.07
N PHE A 72 -11.11 -0.61 1.04
CA PHE A 72 -10.02 0.36 1.01
C PHE A 72 -9.60 0.68 2.43
N CYS A 73 -8.35 0.37 2.77
CA CYS A 73 -7.75 0.70 4.05
C CYS A 73 -6.95 2.00 3.88
N LEU A 74 -7.28 3.01 4.68
CA LEU A 74 -6.70 4.35 4.56
C LEU A 74 -5.85 4.67 5.78
N ASP A 75 -4.70 5.28 5.55
CA ASP A 75 -3.82 5.78 6.60
C ASP A 75 -4.45 6.94 7.37
N CYS A 76 -4.15 7.01 8.67
CA CYS A 76 -4.30 8.23 9.43
C CYS A 76 -3.23 9.28 9.01
N PRO A 77 -3.39 10.55 9.39
CA PRO A 77 -2.36 11.55 9.14
C PRO A 77 -1.04 11.13 9.77
N ARG A 78 0.08 11.35 9.06
CA ARG A 78 1.39 10.85 9.48
C ARG A 78 1.80 11.21 10.91
N LYS A 79 1.53 12.45 11.32
CA LYS A 79 1.82 12.95 12.67
C LYS A 79 1.09 12.19 13.78
N ASP A 80 -0.01 11.53 13.43
CA ASP A 80 -0.88 10.83 14.36
C ASP A 80 -0.58 9.32 14.40
N ILE A 81 0.25 8.78 13.51
CA ILE A 81 0.60 7.35 13.48
C ILE A 81 1.20 6.93 14.82
N TRP A 82 0.75 5.81 15.38
CA TRP A 82 1.20 5.32 16.69
C TRP A 82 2.72 5.10 16.75
N ARG A 83 3.36 4.68 15.65
CA ARG A 83 4.82 4.52 15.54
C ARG A 83 5.60 5.81 15.79
N MET A 84 5.03 6.98 15.50
CA MET A 84 5.66 8.28 15.80
C MET A 84 5.91 8.46 17.29
N LYS A 85 5.08 7.86 18.17
CA LYS A 85 5.28 7.91 19.63
C LYS A 85 6.48 7.08 20.10
N LEU A 86 6.95 6.16 19.27
CA LEU A 86 8.10 5.30 19.56
C LEU A 86 9.38 5.82 18.91
N MET A 87 9.26 6.48 17.77
CA MET A 87 10.38 7.00 16.98
C MET A 87 9.96 8.28 16.25
N ASP A 88 10.38 9.44 16.76
CA ASP A 88 10.01 10.75 16.23
C ASP A 88 10.47 10.93 14.77
N GLU A 89 11.60 10.32 14.39
CA GLU A 89 12.15 10.37 13.05
C GLU A 89 11.54 9.35 12.07
N TYR A 90 10.49 8.62 12.47
CA TYR A 90 9.81 7.65 11.59
C TYR A 90 9.33 8.29 10.30
N LYS A 91 9.73 7.68 9.17
CA LYS A 91 9.53 8.18 7.79
C LYS A 91 10.16 9.56 7.53
N GLY A 92 11.03 10.05 8.42
CA GLY A 92 11.58 11.42 8.46
C GLY A 92 12.23 11.88 7.16
N THR A 93 12.80 10.93 6.42
CA THR A 93 13.50 11.15 5.14
C THR A 93 12.57 11.27 3.93
N ARG A 94 11.26 10.99 4.07
CA ARG A 94 10.30 11.08 2.97
C ARG A 94 10.02 12.54 2.60
N LYS A 95 10.20 12.89 1.32
CA LYS A 95 9.93 14.24 0.80
C LYS A 95 8.46 14.61 0.94
N ASN A 96 8.19 15.85 1.35
CA ASN A 96 6.84 16.41 1.36
C ASN A 96 6.59 17.15 0.03
N ASN A 97 5.62 16.70 -0.75
CA ASN A 97 5.21 17.38 -2.00
C ASN A 97 3.77 17.89 -1.82
N LYS A 98 3.63 19.21 -1.70
CA LYS A 98 2.32 19.86 -1.47
C LYS A 98 1.33 19.60 -2.60
N ASN A 99 1.78 19.59 -3.85
CA ASN A 99 0.92 19.33 -5.02
C ASN A 99 0.32 17.92 -4.98
N LEU A 100 1.10 16.92 -4.58
CA LEU A 100 0.56 15.56 -4.37
C LEU A 100 -0.48 15.56 -3.25
N GLY A 101 -0.25 16.30 -2.16
CA GLY A 101 -1.18 16.40 -1.03
C GLY A 101 -2.58 16.86 -1.44
N ASN A 102 -2.70 17.85 -2.32
CA ASN A 102 -3.99 18.33 -2.83
C ASN A 102 -4.74 17.25 -3.63
N ILE A 103 -4.03 16.50 -4.48
CA ILE A 103 -4.63 15.42 -5.26
C ILE A 103 -5.05 14.25 -4.35
N PHE A 104 -4.25 13.95 -3.32
CA PHE A 104 -4.61 12.97 -2.29
C PHE A 104 -5.91 13.34 -1.58
N GLN A 105 -6.03 14.60 -1.17
CA GLN A 105 -7.23 15.10 -0.54
C GLN A 105 -8.45 14.98 -1.47
N PHE A 106 -8.30 15.32 -2.75
CA PHE A 106 -9.36 15.13 -3.74
C PHE A 106 -9.78 13.66 -3.88
N ILE A 107 -8.82 12.74 -3.96
CA ILE A 107 -9.12 11.30 -4.01
C ILE A 107 -9.93 10.85 -2.79
N TYR A 108 -9.51 11.27 -1.59
CA TYR A 108 -10.09 10.81 -0.34
C TYR A 108 -11.48 11.43 -0.07
N LYS A 109 -11.69 12.69 -0.47
CA LYS A 109 -12.93 13.43 -0.22
C LYS A 109 -13.96 13.31 -1.36
N GLU A 110 -13.52 13.08 -2.59
CA GLU A 110 -14.41 13.05 -3.76
C GLU A 110 -14.48 11.66 -4.42
N ILE A 111 -13.33 11.12 -4.85
CA ILE A 111 -13.31 9.88 -5.65
C ILE A 111 -13.73 8.66 -4.82
N ILE A 112 -13.15 8.45 -3.63
CA ILE A 112 -13.47 7.29 -2.80
C ILE A 112 -14.95 7.30 -2.37
N PRO A 113 -15.54 8.43 -1.90
CA PRO A 113 -16.97 8.49 -1.60
C PRO A 113 -17.87 8.17 -2.79
N LYS A 114 -17.57 8.67 -4.00
CA LYS A 114 -18.31 8.30 -5.22
C LYS A 114 -18.26 6.79 -5.47
N LEU A 115 -17.09 6.18 -5.35
CA LEU A 115 -16.95 4.72 -5.52
C LEU A 115 -17.72 3.91 -4.47
N ILE A 116 -17.81 4.39 -3.22
CA ILE A 116 -18.63 3.74 -2.19
C ILE A 116 -20.09 3.71 -2.64
N MET A 117 -20.62 4.81 -3.18
CA MET A 117 -22.00 4.90 -3.66
C MET A 117 -22.24 4.04 -4.91
N GLU A 118 -21.37 4.14 -5.92
CA GLU A 118 -21.59 3.50 -7.23
C GLU A 118 -21.20 2.02 -7.28
N LYS A 119 -20.10 1.67 -6.59
CA LYS A 119 -19.49 0.33 -6.68
C LYS A 119 -19.70 -0.49 -5.40
N LYS A 120 -20.34 0.07 -4.36
CA LYS A 120 -20.58 -0.59 -3.06
C LYS A 120 -19.31 -1.08 -2.36
N ILE A 121 -18.18 -0.44 -2.63
CA ILE A 121 -16.93 -0.70 -1.89
C ILE A 121 -17.06 -0.16 -0.47
N LYS A 122 -16.19 -0.64 0.43
CA LYS A 122 -16.10 -0.17 1.80
C LYS A 122 -14.79 0.59 2.01
N LYS A 123 -14.82 1.63 2.84
CA LYS A 123 -13.59 2.26 3.37
C LYS A 123 -13.44 1.93 4.84
N ILE A 124 -12.21 1.72 5.28
CA ILE A 124 -11.84 1.52 6.67
C ILE A 124 -10.66 2.44 6.97
N SER A 125 -10.78 3.21 8.03
CA SER A 125 -9.75 4.08 8.57
C SER A 125 -9.86 4.07 10.09
N PHE A 126 -8.74 4.15 10.78
CA PHE A 126 -8.73 4.16 12.24
C PHE A 126 -7.77 5.22 12.75
N ASN A 127 -8.09 5.83 13.90
CA ASN A 127 -7.21 6.83 14.50
C ASN A 127 -5.88 6.19 14.86
N HIS A 128 -4.78 6.88 14.52
CA HIS A 128 -3.42 6.46 14.81
C HIS A 128 -2.92 5.20 14.07
N ALA A 129 -3.72 4.57 13.21
CA ALA A 129 -3.32 3.39 12.45
C ALA A 129 -2.93 3.73 11.00
N GLU A 130 -1.96 3.00 10.47
CA GLU A 130 -1.64 2.99 9.05
C GLU A 130 -2.50 1.94 8.31
N ALA A 131 -2.51 2.02 6.98
CA ALA A 131 -3.28 1.07 6.17
C ALA A 131 -2.79 -0.39 6.33
N ASP A 132 -1.48 -0.57 6.55
CA ASP A 132 -0.86 -1.86 6.85
C ASP A 132 -1.38 -2.49 8.15
N ASP A 133 -1.52 -1.71 9.22
CA ASP A 133 -2.07 -2.14 10.51
C ASP A 133 -3.52 -2.62 10.35
N ILE A 134 -4.33 -1.84 9.63
CA ILE A 134 -5.74 -2.16 9.36
C ILE A 134 -5.83 -3.47 8.56
N ILE A 135 -5.04 -3.61 7.51
CA ILE A 135 -5.02 -4.81 6.66
C ILE A 135 -4.58 -6.04 7.47
N ALA A 136 -3.54 -5.92 8.29
CA ALA A 136 -3.04 -7.00 9.14
C ALA A 136 -4.12 -7.47 10.13
N VAL A 137 -4.82 -6.54 10.78
CA VAL A 137 -5.90 -6.86 11.73
C VAL A 137 -7.10 -7.50 11.02
N ILE A 138 -7.51 -6.99 9.86
CA ILE A 138 -8.59 -7.60 9.07
C ILE A 138 -8.20 -9.02 8.66
N LYS A 139 -6.98 -9.19 8.11
CA LYS A 139 -6.47 -10.50 7.68
C LYS A 139 -6.47 -11.51 8.81
N LYS A 140 -5.94 -11.15 9.97
CA LYS A 140 -5.92 -12.01 11.16
C LYS A 140 -7.33 -12.42 11.58
N ASN A 141 -8.27 -11.48 11.63
CA ASN A 141 -9.66 -11.76 12.00
C ASN A 141 -10.37 -12.66 10.97
N LEU A 142 -10.13 -12.46 9.68
CA LEU A 142 -10.68 -13.31 8.62
C LEU A 142 -10.13 -14.73 8.70
N ARG A 143 -8.81 -14.87 8.89
CA ARG A 143 -8.16 -16.17 9.00
C ARG A 143 -8.65 -16.95 10.23
N ASN A 144 -8.84 -16.29 11.38
CA ASN A 144 -9.40 -16.90 12.58
C ASN A 144 -10.84 -17.40 12.40
N LYS A 145 -11.62 -16.78 11.51
CA LYS A 145 -13.00 -17.18 11.22
C LYS A 145 -13.08 -18.27 10.16
N ASN A 146 -12.16 -18.26 9.20
CA ASN A 146 -12.08 -19.22 8.12
C ASN A 146 -10.63 -19.34 7.64
N GLU A 147 -9.99 -20.45 8.00
CA GLU A 147 -8.60 -20.74 7.67
C GLU A 147 -8.32 -20.77 6.16
N LYS A 148 -9.35 -20.99 5.33
CA LYS A 148 -9.24 -21.06 3.86
C LYS A 148 -9.82 -19.85 3.14
N GLN A 149 -10.15 -18.78 3.88
CA GLN A 149 -10.60 -17.53 3.28
C GLN A 149 -9.52 -17.00 2.33
N GLU A 150 -9.85 -16.86 1.05
CA GLU A 150 -8.95 -16.22 0.09
C GLU A 150 -8.91 -14.72 0.35
N ILE A 151 -7.71 -14.19 0.56
CA ILE A 151 -7.47 -12.79 0.84
C ILE A 151 -6.51 -12.25 -0.22
N ILE A 152 -6.93 -11.19 -0.90
CA ILE A 152 -6.16 -10.52 -1.93
C ILE A 152 -5.80 -9.15 -1.40
N ILE A 153 -4.51 -8.88 -1.27
CA ILE A 153 -3.98 -7.59 -0.85
C ILE A 153 -3.47 -6.87 -2.09
N VAL A 154 -3.88 -5.62 -2.29
CA VAL A 154 -3.33 -4.75 -3.33
C VAL A 154 -2.41 -3.72 -2.72
N ALA A 155 -1.11 -3.96 -2.87
CA ALA A 155 -0.03 -3.09 -2.43
C ALA A 155 1.23 -3.35 -3.28
N ASN A 156 2.24 -2.49 -3.16
CA ASN A 156 3.58 -2.75 -3.71
C ASN A 156 4.67 -2.67 -2.65
N ASP A 157 4.29 -2.41 -1.39
CA ASP A 157 5.20 -2.50 -0.26
C ASP A 157 5.51 -3.98 0.03
N HIS A 158 6.79 -4.28 0.21
CA HIS A 158 7.24 -5.63 0.57
C HIS A 158 6.99 -5.94 2.04
N ASP A 159 6.57 -4.98 2.84
CA ASP A 159 6.21 -5.21 4.24
C ASP A 159 4.98 -6.11 4.36
N TYR A 160 4.10 -6.11 3.35
CA TYR A 160 2.99 -7.04 3.28
C TYR A 160 3.40 -8.51 3.06
N LEU A 161 4.66 -8.80 2.70
CA LEU A 161 5.14 -10.18 2.56
C LEU A 161 5.02 -10.95 3.88
N GLN A 162 5.17 -10.27 5.02
CA GLN A 162 4.98 -10.85 6.35
C GLN A 162 3.54 -11.33 6.63
N LEU A 163 2.57 -10.96 5.79
CA LEU A 163 1.17 -11.39 5.95
C LEU A 163 0.83 -12.62 5.11
N LEU A 164 1.73 -13.06 4.24
CA LEU A 164 1.47 -14.16 3.30
C LEU A 164 1.26 -15.49 4.04
N ASP A 165 0.36 -16.27 3.47
CA ASP A 165 0.07 -17.67 3.77
C ASP A 165 -0.49 -18.32 2.49
N ASP A 166 -0.81 -19.61 2.55
CA ASP A 166 -1.31 -20.39 1.40
C ASP A 166 -2.58 -19.83 0.74
N HIS A 167 -3.29 -18.92 1.42
CA HIS A 167 -4.55 -18.33 0.98
C HIS A 167 -4.51 -16.79 0.99
N THR A 168 -3.31 -16.20 0.97
CA THR A 168 -3.10 -14.75 0.89
C THR A 168 -2.25 -14.40 -0.33
N TYR A 169 -2.75 -13.49 -1.16
CA TYR A 169 -2.11 -13.12 -2.42
C TYR A 169 -1.86 -11.62 -2.47
N LEU A 170 -0.60 -11.23 -2.66
CA LEU A 170 -0.19 -9.84 -2.80
C LEU A 170 -0.07 -9.48 -4.28
N TYR A 171 -0.84 -8.50 -4.73
CA TYR A 171 -0.83 -8.00 -6.10
C TYR A 171 -0.49 -6.51 -6.15
N ASN A 172 0.30 -6.10 -7.13
CA ASN A 172 0.41 -4.69 -7.46
C ASN A 172 -0.65 -4.25 -8.49
N LEU A 173 -0.77 -2.95 -8.73
CA LEU A 173 -1.74 -2.38 -9.69
C LEU A 173 -1.42 -2.64 -11.17
N LYS A 174 -0.30 -3.31 -11.46
CA LYS A 174 0.00 -3.90 -12.78
C LYS A 174 -0.51 -5.34 -12.90
N ASN A 175 -1.28 -5.83 -11.91
CA ASN A 175 -1.80 -7.20 -11.83
C ASN A 175 -0.68 -8.26 -11.75
N LYS A 176 0.49 -7.90 -11.22
CA LYS A 176 1.59 -8.83 -10.96
C LYS A 176 1.46 -9.37 -9.53
N LEU A 177 1.50 -10.69 -9.40
CA LEU A 177 1.62 -11.38 -8.11
C LEU A 177 3.04 -11.14 -7.54
N LEU A 178 3.12 -10.72 -6.29
CA LEU A 178 4.37 -10.39 -5.60
C LEU A 178 4.79 -11.44 -4.55
N ASN A 179 4.01 -12.52 -4.37
CA ASN A 179 4.34 -13.60 -3.44
C ASN A 179 5.73 -14.21 -3.73
N ASP A 180 6.20 -14.15 -4.97
CA ASP A 180 7.54 -14.60 -5.38
C ASP A 180 8.70 -13.81 -4.73
N LYS A 181 8.40 -12.71 -4.03
CA LYS A 181 9.38 -11.90 -3.29
C LYS A 181 9.57 -12.33 -1.84
N SER A 182 8.65 -13.15 -1.32
CA SER A 182 8.76 -13.76 0.00
C SER A 182 9.83 -14.84 0.01
N SER A 183 10.39 -15.10 1.19
CA SER A 183 11.17 -16.31 1.45
C SER A 183 10.33 -17.60 1.42
N GLY A 184 9.00 -17.48 1.41
CA GLY A 184 8.06 -18.58 1.63
C GLY A 184 7.71 -18.79 3.11
N ASP A 185 8.38 -18.06 4.02
CA ASP A 185 8.15 -18.08 5.47
C ASP A 185 7.94 -16.65 5.96
N SER A 186 6.73 -16.35 6.43
CA SER A 186 6.36 -15.02 6.90
C SER A 186 7.10 -14.60 8.16
N GLU A 187 7.49 -15.54 9.02
CA GLU A 187 8.30 -15.26 10.21
C GLU A 187 9.73 -14.90 9.82
N GLN A 188 10.27 -15.58 8.81
CA GLN A 188 11.58 -15.24 8.24
C GLN A 188 11.56 -13.86 7.59
N ASP A 189 10.53 -13.55 6.79
CA ASP A 189 10.40 -12.25 6.14
C ASP A 189 10.33 -11.11 7.17
N LEU A 190 9.52 -11.29 8.23
CA LEU A 190 9.42 -10.35 9.34
C LEU A 190 10.76 -10.20 10.07
N PHE A 191 11.42 -11.30 10.42
CA PHE A 191 12.69 -11.27 11.12
C PHE A 191 13.77 -10.53 10.32
N LEU A 192 13.87 -10.83 9.02
CA LEU A 192 14.81 -10.14 8.14
C LEU A 192 14.53 -8.64 8.09
N LYS A 193 13.25 -8.23 8.01
CA LYS A 193 12.86 -6.82 8.02
C LYS A 193 13.28 -6.12 9.32
N ILE A 194 13.03 -6.73 10.47
CA ILE A 194 13.41 -6.20 11.79
C ILE A 194 14.92 -6.02 11.89
N VAL A 195 15.70 -7.07 11.58
CA VAL A 195 17.16 -7.04 11.76
C VAL A 195 17.85 -6.10 10.78
N LEU A 196 17.39 -6.07 9.53
CA LEU A 196 17.96 -5.24 8.46
C LEU A 196 17.45 -3.80 8.47
N GLY A 197 16.46 -3.48 9.31
CA GLY A 197 15.80 -2.20 9.34
C GLY A 197 15.10 -1.85 8.03
N ASP A 198 14.70 -0.58 7.91
CA ASP A 198 14.07 -0.03 6.72
C ASP A 198 14.51 1.41 6.47
N GLY A 199 15.40 1.60 5.51
CA GLY A 199 15.85 2.92 5.13
C GLY A 199 14.74 3.83 4.57
N SER A 200 13.68 3.26 3.97
CA SER A 200 12.55 4.04 3.43
C SER A 200 11.66 4.63 4.53
N ASP A 201 11.69 4.00 5.70
CA ASP A 201 10.97 4.39 6.91
C ASP A 201 11.87 5.01 7.96
N ASN A 202 13.15 5.22 7.61
CA ASN A 202 14.18 5.74 8.50
C ASN A 202 14.40 4.86 9.74
N ILE A 203 14.16 3.55 9.62
CA ILE A 203 14.43 2.54 10.65
C ILE A 203 15.83 1.97 10.44
N LYS A 204 16.69 2.10 11.44
CA LYS A 204 18.07 1.60 11.38
C LYS A 204 18.12 0.09 11.54
N LYS A 205 19.21 -0.50 11.05
CA LYS A 205 19.59 -1.90 11.32
C LYS A 205 19.81 -2.11 12.82
N VAL A 206 19.53 -3.32 13.29
CA VAL A 206 19.84 -3.72 14.68
C VAL A 206 21.36 -3.77 14.90
N PHE A 207 22.12 -4.31 13.93
CA PHE A 207 23.58 -4.43 14.02
C PHE A 207 24.30 -3.81 12.83
N ASN A 208 25.49 -3.29 13.09
CA ASN A 208 26.42 -2.90 12.05
C ASN A 208 26.93 -4.12 11.27
N ARG A 209 27.22 -3.93 9.97
CA ARG A 209 27.74 -4.98 9.08
C ARG A 209 26.85 -6.24 8.98
N CYS A 210 25.58 -6.15 9.36
CA CYS A 210 24.59 -7.21 9.15
C CYS A 210 23.89 -7.03 7.79
N GLY A 211 24.11 -8.00 6.90
CA GLY A 211 23.42 -8.13 5.61
C GLY A 211 22.45 -9.31 5.62
N LYS A 212 21.67 -9.47 4.54
CA LYS A 212 20.64 -10.51 4.44
C LYS A 212 21.15 -11.92 4.75
N LYS A 213 22.36 -12.27 4.30
CA LYS A 213 22.98 -13.58 4.57
C LYS A 213 23.26 -13.79 6.06
N THR A 214 23.79 -12.78 6.74
CA THR A 214 24.09 -12.84 8.18
C THR A 214 22.79 -12.92 8.99
N ALA A 215 21.80 -12.08 8.66
CA ALA A 215 20.49 -12.15 9.31
C ALA A 215 19.84 -13.52 9.11
N LEU A 216 19.90 -14.10 7.91
CA LEU A 216 19.36 -15.44 7.67
C LEU A 216 20.06 -16.53 8.50
N LYS A 217 21.38 -16.40 8.71
CA LYS A 217 22.13 -17.29 9.61
C LYS A 217 21.56 -17.24 11.03
N TYR A 218 21.30 -16.04 11.54
CA TYR A 218 20.71 -15.84 12.87
C TYR A 218 19.26 -16.31 12.97
N PHE A 219 18.51 -16.26 11.88
CA PHE A 219 17.15 -16.82 11.85
C PHE A 219 17.18 -18.35 12.02
N ASN A 220 18.06 -19.01 11.27
CA ASN A 220 18.19 -20.47 11.27
C ASN A 220 18.86 -21.02 12.53
N ASP A 221 19.72 -20.23 13.16
CA ASP A 221 20.42 -20.57 14.40
C ASP A 221 20.33 -19.41 15.39
N ARG A 222 19.38 -19.53 16.32
CA ARG A 222 19.03 -18.48 17.28
C ARG A 222 20.09 -18.30 18.36
N GLU A 223 20.98 -19.26 18.60
CA GLU A 223 22.07 -19.12 19.58
C GLU A 223 23.15 -18.14 19.10
N LEU A 224 23.21 -17.87 17.79
CA LEU A 224 24.17 -16.95 17.19
C LEU A 224 23.69 -15.49 17.13
N PHE A 225 22.41 -15.23 17.46
CA PHE A 225 21.80 -13.90 17.41
C PHE A 225 22.02 -13.11 18.70
#